data_AF-A0A536E2C1-F1
#
_entry.id   AF-A0A536E2C1-F1
#
_cell.length_a   1.000
_cell.length_b   1.000
_cell.length_c   1.000
_cell.angle_alpha   90.00
_cell.angle_beta   90.00
_cell.angle_gamma   90.00
#
_symmetry.space_group_name_H-M   'P 1'
#
loop_
_entity.id
_entity.type
_entity.pdbx_description
1 polymer ?
#
loop_
_entity_poly.entity_id
_entity_poly.type
_entity_poly.pdbx_seq_one_letter_code
_entity_poly.pdbx_strand_id
1 'polypeptide(L)'
;MREEPRIARETLRACLQEQYGLIPATIDFLPIGRDLNAGVYRVSSEEGARYLLKVKSGEFYVASCVVPRYLADQGIASVVAALPTRTKALWARVGESTVLVYPYLEGETG
;
A
#
# COMPACT_ATOMS: atom_id res chain seq x y z
N MET A 1 15.52 0.91 13.29
CA MET A 1 14.86 -0.28 12.72
C MET A 1 13.37 0.03 12.62
N ARG A 2 12.70 -0.37 11.54
CA ARG A 2 11.23 -0.25 11.43
C ARG A 2 10.58 -1.44 12.11
N GLU A 3 9.55 -1.19 12.91
CA GLU A 3 8.76 -2.25 13.53
C GLU A 3 7.61 -2.65 12.61
N GLU A 4 7.35 -3.96 12.55
CA GLU A 4 6.21 -4.48 11.82
C GLU A 4 4.91 -4.08 12.55
N PRO A 5 3.93 -3.46 11.86
CA PRO A 5 2.63 -3.17 12.43
C PRO A 5 1.97 -4.41 13.04
N ARG A 6 1.32 -4.23 14.19
CA ARG A 6 0.56 -5.27 14.89
C ARG A 6 -0.79 -5.54 14.19
N ILE A 7 -0.73 -6.13 13.00
CA ILE A 7 -1.89 -6.53 12.20
C ILE A 7 -1.68 -7.97 11.70
N ALA A 8 -2.71 -8.80 11.82
CA ALA A 8 -2.63 -10.19 11.40
C ALA A 8 -2.46 -10.30 9.87
N ARG A 9 -1.68 -11.27 9.41
CA ARG A 9 -1.41 -11.45 7.97
C ARG A 9 -2.67 -11.82 7.22
N GLU A 10 -3.54 -12.62 7.84
CA GLU A 10 -4.84 -13.05 7.35
C GLU A 10 -5.76 -11.86 7.12
N THR A 11 -5.73 -10.89 8.04
CA THR A 11 -6.48 -9.63 7.93
C THR A 11 -6.00 -8.79 6.74
N LEU A 12 -4.69 -8.73 6.50
CA LEU A 12 -4.14 -8.08 5.31
C LEU A 12 -4.54 -8.82 4.02
N ARG A 13 -4.50 -10.17 4.02
CA ARG A 13 -4.90 -11.00 2.88
C ARG A 13 -6.38 -10.76 2.52
N ALA A 14 -7.27 -10.79 3.50
CA ALA A 14 -8.70 -10.52 3.31
C ALA A 14 -8.92 -9.11 2.74
N CYS A 15 -8.27 -8.09 3.31
CA CYS A 15 -8.36 -6.72 2.80
C CYS A 15 -7.89 -6.61 1.34
N LEU A 16 -6.76 -7.22 0.99
CA LEU A 16 -6.23 -7.20 -0.38
C LEU A 16 -7.19 -7.86 -1.37
N GLN A 17 -7.76 -9.00 -0.99
CA GLN A 17 -8.69 -9.74 -1.82
C GLN A 17 -10.01 -8.96 -2.01
N GLU A 18 -10.63 -8.52 -0.93
CA GLU A 18 -11.95 -7.88 -0.96
C GLU A 18 -11.90 -6.48 -1.58
N GLN A 19 -10.91 -5.67 -1.19
CA GLN A 19 -10.86 -4.26 -1.56
C GLN A 19 -10.10 -4.02 -2.85
N TYR A 20 -9.10 -4.84 -3.18
CA TYR A 20 -8.26 -4.63 -4.36
C TYR A 20 -8.36 -5.77 -5.38
N GLY A 21 -9.01 -6.89 -5.05
CA GLY A 21 -9.04 -8.07 -5.93
C GLY A 21 -7.68 -8.76 -6.05
N LEU A 22 -6.75 -8.47 -5.13
CA LEU A 22 -5.40 -9.02 -5.14
C LEU A 22 -5.34 -10.28 -4.26
N ILE A 23 -4.88 -11.39 -4.85
CA ILE A 23 -4.66 -12.64 -4.13
C ILE A 23 -3.15 -12.81 -3.93
N PRO A 24 -2.62 -12.46 -2.75
CA PRO A 24 -1.19 -12.53 -2.48
C PRO A 24 -0.73 -13.99 -2.31
N ALA A 25 0.35 -14.39 -2.98
CA ALA A 25 1.11 -15.58 -2.61
C ALA A 25 1.92 -15.28 -1.33
N THR A 26 2.74 -14.22 -1.38
CA THR A 26 3.49 -13.72 -0.22
C THR A 26 3.12 -12.30 0.14
N ILE A 27 3.26 -12.00 1.42
CA ILE A 27 3.28 -10.65 1.96
C ILE A 27 4.53 -10.65 2.83
N ASP A 28 5.53 -9.85 2.50
CA ASP A 28 6.83 -9.81 3.16
C ASP A 28 7.04 -8.43 3.78
N PHE A 29 7.33 -8.34 5.07
CA PHE A 29 7.60 -7.06 5.71
C PHE A 29 8.96 -6.51 5.25
N LEU A 30 8.98 -5.24 4.88
CA LEU A 30 10.19 -4.53 4.52
C LEU A 30 10.53 -3.53 5.63
N PRO A 31 11.62 -3.71 6.38
CA PRO A 31 11.99 -2.82 7.49
C PRO A 31 12.61 -1.49 7.00
N ILE A 32 11.99 -0.87 6.00
CA ILE A 32 12.43 0.34 5.29
C ILE A 32 11.35 1.43 5.32
N GLY A 33 11.65 2.58 4.72
CA GLY A 33 10.73 3.71 4.60
C GLY A 33 10.99 4.81 5.62
N ARG A 34 10.42 6.00 5.36
CA ARG A 34 10.63 7.23 6.15
C ARG A 34 9.42 7.63 7.00
N ASP A 35 8.27 7.03 6.77
CA ASP A 35 7.02 7.32 7.49
C ASP A 35 6.95 6.53 8.82
N LEU A 36 7.14 7.21 9.97
CA LEU A 36 7.14 6.63 11.32
C LEU A 36 5.83 5.93 11.70
N ASN A 37 4.72 6.33 11.09
CA ASN A 37 3.41 5.76 11.36
C ASN A 37 3.02 4.69 10.35
N ALA A 38 3.98 4.13 9.60
CA ALA A 38 3.70 3.15 8.57
C ALA A 38 4.65 1.95 8.56
N GLY A 39 4.08 0.77 8.37
CA GLY A 39 4.79 -0.41 7.91
C GLY A 39 4.60 -0.57 6.40
N VAL A 40 5.63 -1.12 5.75
CA VAL A 40 5.63 -1.39 4.31
C VAL A 40 5.87 -2.88 4.08
N TYR A 41 5.13 -3.45 3.14
CA TYR A 41 5.24 -4.83 2.74
C TYR A 41 5.40 -4.94 1.23
N ARG A 42 6.17 -5.93 0.79
CA ARG A 42 6.10 -6.40 -0.59
C ARG A 42 5.03 -7.48 -0.66
N VAL A 43 4.06 -7.28 -1.56
CA VAL A 43 3.03 -8.27 -1.87
C VAL A 43 3.37 -8.87 -3.22
N SER A 44 3.44 -10.20 -3.30
CA SER A 44 3.73 -10.92 -4.56
C SER A 44 2.57 -11.85 -4.90
N SER A 45 2.11 -11.86 -6.15
CA SER A 45 1.16 -12.86 -6.67
C SER A 45 1.89 -14.12 -7.15
N GLU A 46 1.16 -15.22 -7.34
CA GLU A 46 1.71 -16.43 -7.97
C GLU A 46 2.20 -16.17 -9.40
N GLU A 47 1.53 -15.27 -10.13
CA GLU A 47 1.89 -14.85 -11.49
C GLU A 47 3.11 -13.89 -11.55
N GLY A 48 3.74 -13.58 -10.41
CA GLY A 48 4.94 -12.75 -10.36
C GLY A 48 4.70 -11.23 -10.28
N ALA A 49 3.46 -10.76 -10.31
CA ALA A 49 3.14 -9.35 -10.08
C ALA A 49 3.50 -8.94 -8.65
N ARG A 50 4.05 -7.73 -8.49
CA ARG A 50 4.51 -7.19 -7.21
C ARG A 50 3.83 -5.87 -6.91
N TYR A 51 3.43 -5.70 -5.66
CA TYR A 51 2.84 -4.47 -5.14
C TYR A 51 3.52 -4.05 -3.85
N LEU A 52 3.51 -2.75 -3.60
CA LEU A 52 3.91 -2.20 -2.31
C LEU A 52 2.64 -1.94 -1.50
N LEU A 53 2.48 -2.70 -0.41
CA LEU A 53 1.41 -2.52 0.55
C LEU A 53 1.93 -1.63 1.68
N LYS A 54 1.22 -0.54 1.95
CA LYS A 54 1.53 0.37 3.07
C LYS A 54 0.39 0.32 4.08
N VAL A 55 0.73 0.05 5.33
CA VAL A 55 -0.21 0.00 6.46
C VAL A 55 0.13 1.15 7.39
N LYS A 56 -0.78 2.12 7.50
CA LYS A 56 -0.62 3.30 8.35
C LYS A 56 -1.42 3.18 9.64
N SER A 57 -0.80 3.50 10.76
CA SER A 57 -1.46 3.67 12.06
C SER A 57 -1.78 5.14 12.33
N GLY A 58 -2.75 5.39 13.21
CA GLY A 58 -3.13 6.73 13.65
C GLY A 58 -3.88 7.54 12.59
N GLU A 59 -3.85 8.86 12.75
CA GLU A 59 -4.55 9.78 11.87
C GLU A 59 -4.03 9.72 10.43
N PHE A 60 -4.96 9.61 9.48
CA PHE A 60 -4.64 9.48 8.08
C PHE A 60 -4.79 10.81 7.35
N TYR A 61 -3.66 11.39 6.94
CA TYR A 61 -3.64 12.60 6.12
C TYR A 61 -4.04 12.29 4.66
N VAL A 62 -5.33 12.47 4.36
CA VAL A 62 -5.97 12.12 3.06
C VAL A 62 -5.24 12.72 1.84
N ALA A 63 -4.76 13.96 1.94
CA ALA A 63 -4.08 14.63 0.83
C ALA A 63 -2.80 13.90 0.38
N SER A 64 -2.18 13.09 1.26
CA SER A 64 -1.03 12.25 0.89
C SER A 64 -1.34 11.20 -0.19
N CYS A 65 -2.62 10.94 -0.48
CA CYS A 65 -3.06 10.02 -1.53
C CYS A 65 -3.81 10.72 -2.66
N VAL A 66 -4.68 11.68 -2.32
CA VAL A 66 -5.47 12.40 -3.32
C VAL A 66 -4.58 13.22 -4.25
N VAL A 67 -3.56 13.91 -3.72
CA VAL A 67 -2.69 14.75 -4.55
C VAL A 67 -1.85 13.92 -5.53
N PRO A 68 -1.12 12.87 -5.13
CA PRO A 68 -0.40 12.02 -6.09
C PRO A 68 -1.33 11.36 -7.13
N ARG A 69 -2.53 10.94 -6.75
CA ARG A 69 -3.53 10.38 -7.68
C ARG A 69 -3.95 11.41 -8.72
N TYR A 70 -4.31 12.62 -8.29
CA TYR A 70 -4.69 13.69 -9.20
C TYR A 70 -3.57 14.00 -10.21
N LEU A 71 -2.32 14.15 -9.74
CA LEU A 71 -1.18 14.42 -10.62
C LEU A 71 -0.96 13.28 -11.64
N ALA A 72 -1.08 12.03 -11.20
CA ALA A 72 -1.00 10.88 -12.09
C ALA A 72 -2.14 10.85 -13.12
N ASP A 73 -3.36 11.25 -12.73
CA ASP A 73 -4.51 11.38 -13.65
C ASP A 73 -4.31 12.49 -14.70
N GLN A 74 -3.49 13.49 -14.40
CA GLN A 74 -3.05 14.51 -15.35
C GLN A 74 -1.88 14.06 -16.25
N GLY A 75 -1.44 12.79 -16.13
CA GLY A 75 -0.36 12.24 -16.95
C GLY A 75 1.06 12.54 -16.43
N ILE A 76 1.21 13.04 -15.21
CA ILE A 76 2.53 13.26 -14.60
C ILE A 76 3.08 11.90 -14.17
N ALA A 77 4.05 11.36 -14.93
CA ALA A 77 4.62 10.04 -14.67
C ALA A 77 5.60 10.00 -13.47
N SER A 78 6.11 11.17 -13.03
CA SER A 78 7.10 11.27 -11.95
C SER A 78 6.51 11.17 -10.54
N VAL A 79 5.24 10.78 -10.40
CA VAL A 79 4.57 10.54 -9.12
C VAL A 79 4.06 9.11 -9.02
N VAL A 80 4.20 8.49 -7.85
CA VAL A 80 3.65 7.16 -7.58
C VAL A 80 2.32 7.32 -6.86
N ALA A 81 1.23 7.04 -7.55
CA ALA A 81 -0.11 7.09 -6.99
C ALA A 81 -0.54 5.73 -6.42
N ALA A 82 -1.41 5.76 -5.41
CA ALA A 82 -2.05 4.54 -4.90
C ALA A 82 -2.95 3.93 -5.98
N LEU A 83 -3.01 2.60 -6.00
CA LEU A 83 -3.97 1.83 -6.79
C LEU A 83 -5.37 2.04 -6.20
N PRO A 84 -6.38 2.26 -7.05
CA PRO A 84 -7.76 2.31 -6.58
C PRO A 84 -8.22 0.93 -6.10
N THR A 85 -9.03 0.92 -5.06
CA THR A 85 -9.86 -0.22 -4.68
C THR A 85 -10.88 -0.53 -5.77
N ARG A 86 -11.56 -1.68 -5.68
CA ARG A 86 -12.65 -2.09 -6.57
C ARG A 86 -13.81 -1.08 -6.62
N THR A 87 -14.01 -0.31 -5.54
CA THR A 87 -15.01 0.77 -5.43
C THR A 87 -14.46 2.15 -5.77
N LYS A 88 -13.23 2.23 -6.31
CA LYS A 88 -12.52 3.46 -6.70
C LYS A 88 -12.10 4.38 -5.54
N ALA A 89 -12.17 3.93 -4.29
CA ALA A 89 -11.48 4.61 -3.18
C ALA A 89 -9.95 4.39 -3.28
N LEU A 90 -9.15 5.30 -2.71
CA LEU A 90 -7.68 5.26 -2.79
C LEU A 90 -7.00 4.56 -1.59
N TRP A 91 -7.79 4.12 -0.62
CA TRP A 91 -7.35 3.35 0.54
C TRP A 91 -8.52 2.52 1.07
N ALA A 92 -8.20 1.56 1.94
CA ALA A 92 -9.17 0.79 2.71
C ALA A 92 -8.91 0.96 4.21
N ARG A 93 -9.92 0.69 5.03
CA ARG A 93 -9.83 0.70 6.50
C ARG A 93 -9.88 -0.73 7.01
N VAL A 94 -8.96 -1.05 7.93
CA VAL A 94 -8.85 -2.36 8.54
C VAL A 94 -8.57 -2.18 10.04
N GLY A 95 -9.61 -2.33 10.85
CA GLY A 95 -9.59 -1.88 12.24
C GLY A 95 -9.18 -0.41 12.34
N GLU A 96 -8.16 -0.15 13.16
CA GLU A 96 -7.58 1.19 13.34
C GLU A 96 -6.57 1.59 12.24
N SER A 97 -6.22 0.67 11.33
CA SER A 97 -5.20 0.91 10.30
C SER A 97 -5.77 1.31 8.95
N THR A 98 -5.05 2.19 8.26
CA THR A 98 -5.35 2.55 6.86
C THR A 98 -4.42 1.77 5.95
N VAL A 99 -5.02 1.07 4.97
CA VAL A 99 -4.32 0.18 4.05
C VAL A 99 -4.31 0.79 2.66
N LEU A 100 -3.11 0.91 2.09
CA LEU A 100 -2.88 1.48 0.77
C LEU A 100 -2.03 0.53 -0.07
N VAL A 101 -2.33 0.45 -1.36
CA VAL A 101 -1.56 -0.38 -2.30
C VAL A 101 -0.98 0.54 -3.37
N TYR A 102 0.28 0.35 -3.70
CA TYR A 102 1.00 1.06 -4.76
C TYR A 102 1.62 0.05 -5.73
N PRO A 103 1.89 0.45 -6.98
CA PRO A 103 2.81 -0.30 -7.84
C PRO A 103 4.14 -0.54 -7.13
N TYR A 104 4.70 -1.74 -7.25
CA TYR A 104 6.06 -2.01 -6.77
C TYR A 104 7.05 -1.57 -7.85
N LEU A 105 7.89 -0.58 -7.53
CA LEU A 105 8.93 -0.09 -8.42
C LEU A 105 10.29 -0.49 -7.87
N GLU A 106 11.11 -1.11 -8.71
CA GLU A 106 12.53 -1.28 -8.44
C GLU A 106 13.25 0.01 -8.81
N GLY A 107 14.10 0.49 -7.92
CA GLY A 107 14.84 1.72 -8.12
C GLY A 107 15.83 1.94 -6.99
N GLU A 108 16.92 2.62 -7.32
CA GLU A 108 17.91 3.05 -6.34
C GLU A 108 17.46 4.38 -5.73
N THR A 109 17.44 4.43 -4.40
CA THR A 109 17.31 5.69 -3.67
C THR A 109 18.71 6.12 -3.25
N GLY A 110 19.16 7.28 -3.73
CA GLY A 110 20.43 7.91 -3.32
C GLY A 110 20.48 8.28 -1.85
#